data_AF-A0A350EWR7-F1
#
_entry.id   AF-A0A350EWR7-F1
#
_cell.length_a   1.000
_cell.length_b   1.000
_cell.length_c   1.000
_cell.angle_alpha   90.00
_cell.angle_beta   90.00
_cell.angle_gamma   90.00
#
_symmetry.space_group_name_H-M   'P 1'
#
loop_
_entity.id
_entity.type
_entity.pdbx_description
1 polymer ?
#
loop_
_entity_poly.entity_id
_entity_poly.type
_entity_poly.pdbx_seq_one_letter_code
_entity_poly.pdbx_strand_id
1 'polypeptide(L)'
;MKSEIRNLGTAIRAYKQEYGQFPISPTAERISRDTTGSHTYGWQAESPGMSTTPSNAELMALLMAMETFPDGAPVLVNLKGNRNPRKIRFLDARMAADNDSRGIGLDGNYRDPWGNPYVVTLDLKGDGYCFDPVLSQPSVASRLPQNALAHARTNHQGMIEFRGEILIWSRGPDGMADPTRPSDEGVNRDNVIDWF
;
A
#
# COMPACT_ATOMS: atom_id res chain seq x y z
N MET A 1 13.73 -2.99 5.52
CA MET A 1 12.52 -3.51 4.88
C MET A 1 11.46 -3.95 5.89
N LYS A 2 11.57 -5.05 6.67
CA LYS A 2 10.54 -5.38 7.68
C LYS A 2 10.31 -4.25 8.70
N SER A 3 11.37 -3.57 9.11
CA SER A 3 11.28 -2.36 9.94
C SER A 3 10.58 -1.20 9.23
N GLU A 4 10.81 -1.01 7.93
CA GLU A 4 10.21 0.06 7.13
C GLU A 4 8.70 -0.19 6.93
N ILE A 5 8.32 -1.43 6.63
CA ILE A 5 6.92 -1.85 6.55
C ILE A 5 6.21 -1.60 7.90
N ARG A 6 6.82 -1.97 9.02
CA ARG A 6 6.28 -1.71 10.36
C ARG A 6 6.15 -0.23 10.69
N ASN A 7 7.15 0.56 10.33
CA ASN A 7 7.10 2.00 10.51
C ASN A 7 5.98 2.62 9.69
N LEU A 8 5.80 2.16 8.44
CA LEU A 8 4.73 2.61 7.56
C LEU A 8 3.35 2.24 8.11
N GLY A 9 3.13 0.99 8.52
CA GLY A 9 1.88 0.55 9.15
C GLY A 9 1.56 1.34 10.42
N THR A 10 2.58 1.62 11.24
CA THR A 10 2.44 2.45 12.45
C THR A 10 2.06 3.89 12.12
N ALA A 11 2.69 4.49 11.11
CA ALA A 11 2.39 5.84 10.65
C ALA A 11 0.94 5.97 10.13
N ILE A 12 0.46 4.98 9.37
CA ILE A 12 -0.91 4.94 8.86
C ILE A 12 -1.92 4.85 10.01
N ARG A 13 -1.68 3.97 10.99
CA ARG A 13 -2.53 3.87 12.19
C ARG A 13 -2.53 5.16 13.00
N ALA A 14 -1.37 5.78 13.19
CA ALA A 14 -1.26 7.04 13.93
C ALA A 14 -2.03 8.17 13.22
N TYR A 15 -1.91 8.27 11.90
CA TYR A 15 -2.71 9.20 11.10
C TYR A 15 -4.21 8.95 11.29
N LYS A 16 -4.65 7.69 11.18
CA LYS A 16 -6.05 7.32 11.35
C LYS A 16 -6.56 7.60 12.76
N GLN A 17 -5.74 7.38 13.78
CA GLN A 17 -6.08 7.71 15.16
C GLN A 17 -6.25 9.22 15.37
N GLU A 18 -5.39 10.03 14.75
CA GLU A 18 -5.44 11.48 14.85
C GLU A 18 -6.65 12.07 14.11
N TYR A 19 -6.93 11.58 12.91
CA TYR A 19 -7.93 12.20 12.02
C TYR A 19 -9.22 11.41 11.83
N GLY A 20 -9.35 10.23 12.43
CA GLY A 20 -10.52 9.36 12.32
C GLY A 20 -10.74 8.73 10.94
N GLN A 21 -9.79 8.90 10.02
CA GLN A 21 -9.87 8.44 8.63
C GLN A 21 -8.48 8.04 8.12
N PHE A 22 -8.43 7.19 7.11
CA PHE A 22 -7.16 6.84 6.48
C PHE A 22 -6.51 8.03 5.73
N PRO A 23 -5.17 8.00 5.54
CA PRO A 23 -4.47 8.94 4.67
C PRO A 23 -4.76 8.64 3.20
N ILE A 24 -5.90 9.14 2.71
CA ILE A 24 -6.39 8.96 1.34
C ILE A 24 -7.13 10.21 0.84
N SER A 25 -7.13 10.45 -0.47
CA SER A 25 -7.99 11.47 -1.09
C SER A 25 -9.48 11.11 -1.03
N PRO A 26 -10.38 12.10 -0.87
CA PRO A 26 -11.82 11.83 -0.77
C PRO A 26 -12.41 11.17 -2.01
N THR A 27 -11.82 11.42 -3.18
CA THR A 27 -12.25 10.78 -4.43
C THR A 27 -11.90 9.30 -4.44
N ALA A 28 -10.67 8.94 -4.08
CA ALA A 28 -10.24 7.55 -3.99
C ALA A 28 -11.00 6.80 -2.89
N GLU A 29 -11.21 7.44 -1.74
CA GLU A 29 -11.99 6.88 -0.62
C GLU A 29 -13.40 6.48 -1.06
N ARG A 30 -14.13 7.42 -1.70
CA ARG A 30 -15.49 7.17 -2.18
C ARG A 30 -15.54 6.02 -3.17
N ILE A 31 -14.67 6.02 -4.18
CA ILE A 31 -14.68 5.01 -5.25
C ILE A 31 -14.36 3.61 -4.69
N SER A 32 -13.32 3.50 -3.87
CA SER A 32 -12.87 2.22 -3.36
C SER A 32 -13.82 1.62 -2.32
N ARG A 33 -14.47 2.44 -1.50
CA ARG A 33 -15.50 1.96 -0.56
C ARG A 33 -16.69 1.34 -1.27
N ASP A 34 -17.09 1.89 -2.42
CA ASP A 34 -18.28 1.44 -3.17
C ASP A 34 -17.99 0.24 -4.11
N THR A 35 -16.72 -0.14 -4.29
CA THR A 35 -16.31 -1.21 -5.22
C THR A 35 -15.80 -2.46 -4.50
N THR A 36 -14.55 -2.44 -4.03
CA THR A 36 -13.91 -3.58 -3.34
C THR A 36 -14.00 -3.45 -1.83
N GLY A 37 -14.31 -2.26 -1.31
CA GLY A 37 -14.18 -1.93 0.11
C GLY A 37 -12.73 -1.71 0.56
N SER A 38 -11.76 -1.79 -0.36
CA SER A 38 -10.34 -1.58 -0.05
C SER A 38 -9.65 -0.72 -1.11
N HIS A 39 -8.68 0.08 -0.69
CA HIS A 39 -7.87 0.86 -1.62
C HIS A 39 -6.43 0.38 -1.57
N THR A 40 -5.88 0.00 -2.72
CA THR A 40 -4.48 -0.42 -2.84
C THR A 40 -3.69 0.65 -3.59
N TYR A 41 -2.50 0.97 -3.09
CA TYR A 41 -1.50 1.83 -3.72
C TYR A 41 -0.28 0.99 -4.12
N GLY A 42 0.50 1.45 -5.10
CA GLY A 42 1.87 1.01 -5.36
C GLY A 42 2.00 -0.25 -6.22
N TRP A 43 0.89 -0.87 -6.63
CA TRP A 43 0.89 -1.99 -7.56
C TRP A 43 0.78 -1.53 -9.02
N GLN A 44 1.75 -1.94 -9.86
CA GLN A 44 1.67 -1.83 -11.31
C GLN A 44 1.73 -3.24 -11.89
N ALA A 45 0.66 -3.64 -12.58
CA ALA A 45 0.65 -4.92 -13.27
C ALA A 45 1.59 -4.90 -14.48
N GLU A 46 2.34 -5.98 -14.66
CA GLU A 46 3.32 -6.09 -15.75
C GLU A 46 2.71 -6.53 -17.09
N SER A 47 1.45 -7.02 -17.07
CA SER A 47 0.74 -7.48 -18.27
C SER A 47 -0.39 -6.53 -18.68
N PRO A 48 -0.56 -6.24 -19.99
CA PRO A 48 -1.68 -5.46 -20.49
C PRO A 48 -3.03 -6.11 -20.11
N GLY A 49 -3.96 -5.32 -19.58
CA GLY A 49 -5.31 -5.76 -19.21
C GLY A 49 -5.49 -6.15 -17.73
N MET A 50 -4.43 -6.09 -16.93
CA MET A 50 -4.50 -6.32 -15.49
C MET A 50 -4.55 -4.99 -14.73
N SER A 51 -5.28 -4.95 -13.61
CA SER A 51 -5.52 -3.72 -12.85
C SER A 51 -4.21 -3.14 -12.30
N THR A 52 -3.89 -1.92 -12.72
CA THR A 52 -2.89 -1.07 -12.08
C THR A 52 -3.57 -0.27 -10.97
N THR A 53 -2.82 0.00 -9.92
CA THR A 53 -3.27 0.83 -8.81
C THR A 53 -2.57 2.19 -8.84
N PRO A 54 -3.11 3.21 -8.16
CA PRO A 54 -2.43 4.49 -8.02
C PRO A 54 -1.05 4.35 -7.36
N SER A 55 -0.14 5.28 -7.65
CA SER A 55 1.14 5.41 -6.96
C SER A 55 0.96 5.60 -5.44
N ASN A 56 1.90 5.11 -4.64
CA ASN A 56 1.89 5.33 -3.19
C ASN A 56 2.31 6.76 -2.77
N ALA A 57 2.63 7.64 -3.73
CA ALA A 57 3.07 9.01 -3.47
C ALA A 57 2.00 9.85 -2.76
N GLU A 58 0.71 9.65 -3.07
CA GLU A 58 -0.39 10.33 -2.36
C GLU A 58 -0.35 10.01 -0.86
N LEU A 59 -0.28 8.71 -0.55
CA LEU A 59 -0.18 8.20 0.82
C LEU A 59 1.05 8.79 1.52
N MET A 60 2.21 8.79 0.87
CA MET A 60 3.44 9.32 1.44
C MET A 60 3.33 10.81 1.74
N ALA A 61 2.76 11.58 0.81
CA ALA A 61 2.60 13.01 0.98
C ALA A 61 1.70 13.35 2.18
N LEU A 62 0.66 12.55 2.42
CA LEU A 62 -0.21 12.71 3.59
C LEU A 62 0.51 12.36 4.90
N LEU A 63 1.23 11.24 4.93
CA LEU A 63 1.96 10.79 6.11
C LEU A 63 3.15 11.70 6.47
N MET A 64 3.78 12.32 5.49
CA MET A 64 4.93 13.21 5.68
C MET A 64 4.55 14.71 5.68
N ALA A 65 3.27 15.03 5.65
CA ALA A 65 2.74 16.40 5.60
C ALA A 65 3.31 17.24 4.43
N MET A 66 3.54 16.64 3.27
CA MET A 66 4.07 17.31 2.09
C MET A 66 2.97 18.13 1.39
N GLU A 67 3.31 19.36 0.99
CA GLU A 67 2.47 20.19 0.10
C GLU A 67 3.03 20.24 -1.33
N THR A 68 4.28 19.80 -1.52
CA THR A 68 4.96 19.61 -2.80
C THR A 68 5.78 18.32 -2.75
N PHE A 69 5.81 17.59 -3.85
CA PHE A 69 6.75 16.49 -4.05
C PHE A 69 8.18 17.01 -4.24
N PRO A 70 9.21 16.16 -4.12
CA PRO A 70 10.60 16.62 -4.18
C PRO A 70 11.01 17.13 -5.57
N ASP A 71 10.33 16.74 -6.64
CA ASP A 71 10.45 17.33 -7.98
C ASP A 71 9.80 18.73 -8.11
N GLY A 72 9.15 19.23 -7.05
CA GLY A 72 8.46 20.50 -7.01
C GLY A 72 6.99 20.44 -7.45
N ALA A 73 6.48 19.28 -7.89
CA ALA A 73 5.08 19.14 -8.25
C ALA A 73 4.16 19.32 -7.03
N PRO A 74 3.03 20.04 -7.17
CA PRO A 74 2.13 20.29 -6.03
C PRO A 74 1.39 19.03 -5.60
N VAL A 75 1.31 18.81 -4.29
CA VAL A 75 0.48 17.75 -3.68
C VAL A 75 -0.92 18.30 -3.45
N LEU A 76 -1.78 18.19 -4.46
CA LEU A 76 -3.14 18.78 -4.39
C LEU A 76 -3.99 18.21 -3.24
N VAL A 77 -3.85 16.92 -2.93
CA VAL A 77 -4.61 16.26 -1.86
C VAL A 77 -4.35 16.88 -0.48
N ASN A 78 -3.13 17.40 -0.26
CA ASN A 78 -2.68 17.95 1.01
C ASN A 78 -2.34 19.44 0.95
N LEU A 79 -2.68 20.11 -0.14
CA LEU A 79 -2.40 21.53 -0.32
C LEU A 79 -2.96 22.33 0.87
N LYS A 80 -2.12 23.19 1.47
CA LYS A 80 -2.45 23.95 2.70
C LYS A 80 -2.84 23.06 3.90
N GLY A 81 -2.38 21.81 3.94
CA GLY A 81 -2.71 20.86 5.00
C GLY A 81 -4.15 20.33 4.93
N ASN A 82 -4.80 20.34 3.77
CA ASN A 82 -6.22 19.95 3.65
C ASN A 82 -6.55 18.57 4.25
N ARG A 83 -5.61 17.62 4.15
CA ARG A 83 -5.78 16.26 4.66
C ARG A 83 -4.93 15.98 5.91
N ASN A 84 -3.84 16.71 6.09
CA ASN A 84 -3.04 16.72 7.32
C ASN A 84 -3.02 18.15 7.92
N PRO A 85 -4.12 18.62 8.54
CA PRO A 85 -4.29 20.03 8.96
C PRO A 85 -3.35 20.43 10.09
N ARG A 86 -2.91 19.48 10.92
CA ARG A 86 -1.92 19.73 11.98
C ARG A 86 -0.48 19.67 11.48
N LYS A 87 -0.27 19.35 10.20
CA LYS A 87 1.05 19.22 9.56
C LYS A 87 1.99 18.26 10.32
N ILE A 88 1.41 17.18 10.85
CA ILE A 88 2.16 16.18 11.61
C ILE A 88 2.90 15.27 10.63
N ARG A 89 4.21 15.09 10.85
CA ARG A 89 4.99 14.06 10.15
C ARG A 89 4.82 12.73 10.88
N PHE A 90 3.88 11.91 10.43
CA PHE A 90 3.63 10.56 10.95
C PHE A 90 4.69 9.56 10.47
N LEU A 91 5.25 9.80 9.28
CA LEU A 91 6.34 9.02 8.73
C LEU A 91 7.58 9.90 8.59
N ASP A 92 8.72 9.38 9.03
CA ASP A 92 10.03 9.99 8.79
C ASP A 92 10.85 9.11 7.86
N ALA A 93 10.46 9.10 6.59
CA ALA A 93 11.15 8.33 5.55
C ALA A 93 12.31 9.12 4.97
N ARG A 94 13.39 8.40 4.62
CA ARG A 94 14.55 8.99 3.95
C ARG A 94 14.18 9.41 2.53
N MET A 95 14.63 10.60 2.12
CA MET A 95 14.59 11.05 0.73
C MET A 95 15.68 10.36 -0.11
N ALA A 96 15.30 9.90 -1.30
CA ALA A 96 16.21 9.43 -2.33
C ALA A 96 16.62 10.59 -3.25
N ALA A 97 17.77 10.46 -3.92
CA ALA A 97 18.25 11.47 -4.88
C ALA A 97 17.69 11.23 -6.30
N ASP A 98 17.02 10.10 -6.52
CA ASP A 98 16.50 9.62 -7.80
C ASP A 98 15.21 8.81 -7.56
N ASN A 99 14.64 8.25 -8.62
CA ASN A 99 13.40 7.46 -8.57
C ASN A 99 13.65 5.95 -8.57
N ASP A 100 14.90 5.51 -8.38
CA ASP A 100 15.29 4.09 -8.45
C ASP A 100 15.83 3.59 -7.11
N SER A 101 16.32 4.48 -6.27
CA SER A 101 16.91 4.19 -4.98
C SER A 101 15.85 4.02 -3.89
N ARG A 102 16.23 3.27 -2.85
CA ARG A 102 15.47 3.17 -1.61
C ARG A 102 15.15 4.54 -1.01
N GLY A 103 13.91 4.73 -0.60
CA GLY A 103 13.43 5.96 0.03
C GLY A 103 12.31 6.62 -0.75
N ILE A 104 11.99 7.86 -0.39
CA ILE A 104 11.04 8.69 -1.12
C ILE A 104 11.74 9.25 -2.36
N GLY A 105 11.31 8.83 -3.55
CA GLY A 105 11.82 9.34 -4.82
C GLY A 105 11.44 10.80 -5.08
N LEU A 106 11.99 11.36 -6.14
CA LEU A 106 11.60 12.69 -6.64
C LEU A 106 10.12 12.75 -7.05
N ASP A 107 9.59 11.61 -7.49
CA ASP A 107 8.18 11.37 -7.79
C ASP A 107 7.29 11.17 -6.56
N GLY A 108 7.86 11.20 -5.35
CA GLY A 108 7.14 10.99 -4.09
C GLY A 108 6.87 9.52 -3.73
N ASN A 109 7.20 8.55 -4.60
CA ASN A 109 6.99 7.14 -4.29
C ASN A 109 7.95 6.67 -3.19
N TYR A 110 7.43 5.93 -2.20
CA TYR A 110 8.28 5.24 -1.23
C TYR A 110 8.68 3.87 -1.75
N ARG A 111 9.98 3.72 -1.99
CA ARG A 111 10.59 2.52 -2.55
C ARG A 111 11.36 1.72 -1.51
N ASP A 112 11.28 0.41 -1.66
CA ASP A 112 11.99 -0.58 -0.87
C ASP A 112 13.50 -0.61 -1.22
N PRO A 113 14.32 -1.48 -0.59
CA PRO A 113 15.75 -1.56 -0.87
C PRO A 113 16.14 -1.86 -2.32
N TRP A 114 15.22 -2.37 -3.13
CA TRP A 114 15.45 -2.75 -4.52
C TRP A 114 14.82 -1.76 -5.52
N GLY A 115 14.28 -0.65 -5.03
CA GLY A 115 13.71 0.41 -5.87
C GLY A 115 12.24 0.19 -6.21
N ASN A 116 11.59 -0.84 -5.67
CA ASN A 116 10.18 -1.12 -5.94
C ASN A 116 9.29 -0.30 -4.98
N PRO A 117 8.22 0.35 -5.48
CA PRO A 117 7.25 0.98 -4.59
C PRO A 117 6.65 -0.04 -3.62
N TYR A 118 6.52 0.32 -2.34
CA TYR A 118 5.73 -0.47 -1.40
C TYR A 118 4.26 -0.50 -1.87
N VAL A 119 3.68 -1.69 -1.86
CA VAL A 119 2.25 -1.89 -2.10
C VAL A 119 1.51 -1.80 -0.77
N VAL A 120 0.48 -0.97 -0.69
CA VAL A 120 -0.25 -0.70 0.54
C VAL A 120 -1.75 -0.79 0.29
N THR A 121 -2.44 -1.67 1.00
CA THR A 121 -3.90 -1.79 0.99
C THR A 121 -4.50 -1.28 2.28
N LEU A 122 -5.56 -0.50 2.18
CA LEU A 122 -6.34 0.08 3.28
C LEU A 122 -7.77 -0.46 3.26
N ASP A 123 -8.28 -0.92 4.39
CA ASP A 123 -9.69 -1.30 4.57
C ASP A 123 -10.57 -0.05 4.71
N LEU A 124 -11.32 0.29 3.67
CA LEU A 124 -12.17 1.49 3.67
C LEU A 124 -13.63 1.23 4.03
N LYS A 125 -14.05 -0.04 4.08
CA LYS A 125 -15.38 -0.43 4.56
C LYS A 125 -15.42 -0.56 6.09
N GLY A 126 -14.25 -0.71 6.72
CA GLY A 126 -14.11 -0.76 8.17
C GLY A 126 -14.66 -2.06 8.77
N ASP A 127 -14.63 -3.14 8.00
CA ASP A 127 -15.04 -4.47 8.48
C ASP A 127 -13.88 -5.30 9.03
N GLY A 128 -12.67 -4.73 9.03
CA GLY A 128 -11.44 -5.34 9.51
C GLY A 128 -10.78 -6.27 8.50
N TYR A 129 -11.12 -6.16 7.21
CA TYR A 129 -10.59 -7.01 6.16
C TYR A 129 -10.13 -6.23 4.93
N CYS A 130 -8.88 -6.46 4.51
CA CYS A 130 -8.30 -5.93 3.30
C CYS A 130 -8.46 -6.90 2.11
N PHE A 131 -8.80 -6.33 0.95
CA PHE A 131 -8.72 -6.96 -0.36
C PHE A 131 -7.60 -6.33 -1.19
N ASP A 132 -6.58 -7.13 -1.56
CA ASP A 132 -5.44 -6.72 -2.38
C ASP A 132 -5.50 -7.39 -3.77
N PRO A 133 -5.29 -6.66 -4.87
CA PRO A 133 -5.48 -7.18 -6.23
C PRO A 133 -4.60 -8.39 -6.59
N VAL A 134 -3.47 -8.59 -5.90
CA VAL A 134 -2.53 -9.70 -6.13
C VAL A 134 -2.67 -10.74 -5.03
N LEU A 135 -2.49 -10.33 -3.77
CA LEU A 135 -2.45 -11.26 -2.64
C LEU A 135 -3.82 -11.92 -2.39
N SER A 136 -4.93 -11.25 -2.72
CA SER A 136 -6.28 -11.83 -2.54
C SER A 136 -6.65 -12.89 -3.57
N GLN A 137 -5.80 -13.13 -4.57
CA GLN A 137 -6.03 -14.15 -5.58
C GLN A 137 -5.88 -15.54 -4.96
N PRO A 138 -6.83 -16.47 -5.16
CA PRO A 138 -6.78 -17.81 -4.55
C PRO A 138 -5.50 -18.58 -4.88
N SER A 139 -4.99 -18.42 -6.10
CA SER A 139 -3.70 -18.94 -6.56
C SER A 139 -2.57 -18.50 -5.64
N VAL A 140 -2.45 -17.19 -5.38
CA VAL A 140 -1.40 -16.61 -4.52
C VAL A 140 -1.61 -17.02 -3.08
N ALA A 141 -2.81 -16.77 -2.55
CA ALA A 141 -3.14 -16.93 -1.15
C ALA A 141 -3.01 -18.38 -0.66
N SER A 142 -3.21 -19.37 -1.53
CA SER A 142 -3.15 -20.79 -1.19
C SER A 142 -1.85 -21.26 -0.53
N ARG A 143 -0.75 -20.52 -0.73
CA ARG A 143 0.58 -20.84 -0.20
C ARG A 143 1.16 -19.77 0.73
N LEU A 144 0.33 -18.82 1.16
CA LEU A 144 0.78 -17.84 2.14
C LEU A 144 1.06 -18.52 3.49
N PRO A 145 1.98 -17.98 4.31
CA PRO A 145 2.22 -18.47 5.65
C PRO A 145 0.92 -18.63 6.44
N GLN A 146 0.79 -19.72 7.21
CA GLN A 146 -0.47 -20.09 7.88
C GLN A 146 -0.99 -18.98 8.82
N ASN A 147 -0.10 -18.17 9.40
CA ASN A 147 -0.47 -17.02 10.21
C ASN A 147 -1.13 -15.88 9.41
N ALA A 148 -0.84 -15.75 8.11
CA ALA A 148 -1.55 -14.81 7.23
C ALA A 148 -2.98 -15.31 6.91
N LEU A 149 -3.16 -16.63 6.83
CA LEU A 149 -4.44 -17.26 6.48
C LEU A 149 -5.35 -17.56 7.68
N ALA A 150 -4.79 -17.62 8.90
CA ALA A 150 -5.49 -18.08 10.11
C ALA A 150 -6.79 -17.31 10.41
N HIS A 151 -6.95 -16.11 9.85
CA HIS A 151 -8.15 -15.30 9.97
C HIS A 151 -8.63 -14.69 8.67
N ALA A 152 -8.14 -15.17 7.53
CA ALA A 152 -8.65 -14.73 6.25
C ALA A 152 -10.07 -15.27 6.04
N ARG A 153 -10.85 -14.59 5.20
CA ARG A 153 -12.18 -15.05 4.77
C ARG A 153 -12.26 -15.05 3.25
N THR A 154 -13.21 -15.80 2.72
CA THR A 154 -13.45 -15.85 1.28
C THR A 154 -14.69 -15.02 0.95
N ASN A 155 -14.56 -14.09 0.01
CA ASN A 155 -15.69 -13.30 -0.45
C ASN A 155 -16.59 -14.12 -1.41
N HIS A 156 -17.72 -13.54 -1.83
CA HIS A 156 -18.69 -14.20 -2.71
C HIS A 156 -18.13 -14.57 -4.11
N GLN A 157 -16.99 -14.01 -4.50
CA GLN A 157 -16.29 -14.28 -5.76
C GLN A 157 -15.17 -15.33 -5.60
N GLY A 158 -15.02 -15.93 -4.42
CA GLY A 158 -13.96 -16.89 -4.14
C GLY A 158 -12.61 -16.26 -3.80
N MET A 159 -12.51 -14.93 -3.74
CA MET A 159 -11.27 -14.21 -3.44
C MET A 159 -11.02 -14.14 -1.93
N ILE A 160 -9.75 -14.07 -1.54
CA ILE A 160 -9.31 -14.08 -0.14
C ILE A 160 -9.21 -12.66 0.40
N GLU A 161 -9.90 -12.36 1.50
CA GLU A 161 -9.77 -11.10 2.22
C GLU A 161 -8.98 -11.34 3.51
N PHE A 162 -7.94 -10.55 3.73
CA PHE A 162 -7.02 -10.71 4.86
C PHE A 162 -7.51 -9.90 6.06
N ARG A 163 -7.49 -10.51 7.25
CA ARG A 163 -7.81 -9.78 8.48
C ARG A 163 -6.74 -8.75 8.78
N GLY A 164 -7.17 -7.52 9.02
CA GLY A 164 -6.31 -6.36 9.23
C GLY A 164 -6.92 -5.15 8.55
N GLU A 165 -6.61 -3.98 9.08
CA GLU A 165 -7.05 -2.72 8.49
C GLU A 165 -6.07 -2.20 7.44
N ILE A 166 -4.82 -2.70 7.50
CA ILE A 166 -3.72 -2.31 6.61
C ILE A 166 -2.93 -3.56 6.22
N LEU A 167 -2.68 -3.73 4.92
CA LEU A 167 -1.78 -4.75 4.38
C LEU A 167 -0.65 -4.05 3.62
N ILE A 168 0.60 -4.45 3.87
CA ILE A 168 1.76 -3.83 3.22
C ILE A 168 2.70 -4.92 2.71
N TRP A 169 3.15 -4.78 1.48
CA TRP A 169 4.13 -5.70 0.92
C TRP A 169 5.09 -5.03 -0.07
N SER A 170 6.16 -5.76 -0.39
CA SER A 170 7.20 -5.40 -1.35
C SER A 170 7.36 -6.54 -2.35
N ARG A 171 7.66 -6.18 -3.60
CA ARG A 171 7.93 -7.11 -4.71
C ARG A 171 9.33 -7.75 -4.66
N GLY A 172 10.05 -7.56 -3.55
CA GLY A 172 11.35 -8.19 -3.37
C GLY A 172 12.44 -7.73 -4.36
N PRO A 173 13.57 -8.46 -4.37
CA PRO A 173 14.68 -8.26 -5.29
C PRO A 173 14.34 -8.31 -6.78
N ASP A 174 13.48 -9.22 -7.22
CA ASP A 174 13.16 -9.35 -8.65
C ASP A 174 12.19 -8.27 -9.15
N GLY A 175 11.46 -7.65 -8.22
CA GLY A 175 10.52 -6.57 -8.50
C GLY A 175 9.23 -7.05 -9.17
N MET A 176 8.97 -8.35 -9.17
CA MET A 176 7.87 -8.98 -9.89
C MET A 176 6.80 -9.48 -8.91
N ALA A 177 5.58 -9.63 -9.41
CA ALA A 177 4.57 -10.46 -8.77
C ALA A 177 3.58 -10.96 -9.82
N ASP A 178 3.06 -12.17 -9.62
CA ASP A 178 2.12 -12.82 -10.52
C ASP A 178 0.86 -13.25 -9.76
N PRO A 179 -0.32 -12.68 -10.05
CA PRO A 179 -1.57 -13.03 -9.39
C PRO A 179 -2.01 -14.48 -9.66
N THR A 180 -1.43 -15.15 -10.65
CA THR A 180 -1.82 -16.50 -11.09
C THR A 180 -0.94 -17.59 -10.48
N ARG A 181 0.12 -17.22 -9.76
CA ARG A 181 1.09 -18.17 -9.19
C ARG A 181 1.04 -18.19 -7.66
N PRO A 182 1.35 -19.33 -7.02
CA PRO A 182 1.42 -19.38 -5.57
C PRO A 182 2.47 -18.45 -4.96
N SER A 183 2.25 -18.00 -3.72
CA SER A 183 3.15 -17.05 -3.06
C SER A 183 4.55 -17.60 -2.72
N ASP A 184 4.73 -18.92 -2.71
CA ASP A 184 6.01 -19.59 -2.43
C ASP A 184 6.72 -20.09 -3.71
N GLU A 185 6.22 -19.74 -4.89
CA GLU A 185 6.69 -20.21 -6.19
C GLU A 185 7.03 -19.07 -7.16
N GLY A 186 7.98 -19.35 -8.06
CA GLY A 186 8.37 -18.44 -9.14
C GLY A 186 8.72 -17.02 -8.64
N VAL A 187 8.15 -16.03 -9.33
CA VAL A 187 8.35 -14.59 -9.08
C VAL A 187 7.68 -14.07 -7.81
N ASN A 188 6.88 -14.88 -7.11
CA ASN A 188 6.26 -14.44 -5.87
C ASN A 188 7.08 -14.82 -4.64
N ARG A 189 8.07 -15.69 -4.79
CA ARG A 189 8.76 -16.36 -3.67
C ARG A 189 9.57 -15.39 -2.80
N ASP A 190 10.05 -14.31 -3.39
CA ASP A 190 10.86 -13.28 -2.72
C ASP A 190 10.06 -12.04 -2.32
N ASN A 191 8.74 -12.02 -2.58
CA ASN A 191 7.84 -10.99 -2.08
C ASN A 191 7.77 -11.01 -0.56
N VAL A 192 7.72 -9.82 0.05
CA VAL A 192 7.70 -9.70 1.51
C VAL A 192 6.50 -8.93 2.00
N ILE A 193 5.77 -9.54 2.94
CA ILE A 193 4.42 -9.15 3.35
C ILE A 193 4.39 -8.97 4.87
N ASP A 194 3.68 -7.94 5.34
CA ASP A 194 3.32 -7.74 6.76
C ASP A 194 1.90 -7.14 6.86
N TRP A 195 1.22 -7.33 7.98
CA TRP A 195 -0.17 -6.91 8.18
C TRP A 195 -0.40 -6.24 9.54
N PHE A 196 -1.37 -5.31 9.58
CA PHE A 196 -1.65 -4.45 10.72
C PHE A 196 -3.17 -4.31 10.92
#